data_AF-A0A2Z6NT35-F1
#
_entry.id   AF-A0A2Z6NT35-F1
#
_cell.length_a   1.000
_cell.length_b   1.000
_cell.length_c   1.000
_cell.angle_alpha   90.00
_cell.angle_beta   90.00
_cell.angle_gamma   90.00
#
_symmetry.space_group_name_H-M   'P 1'
#
loop_
_entity.id
_entity.type
_entity.pdbx_description
1 polymer ?
#
loop_
_entity_poly.entity_id
_entity_poly.type
_entity_poly.pdbx_seq_one_letter_code
_entity_poly.pdbx_strand_id
1 'polypeptide(L)'
;MKFTFNLMAKQIMSLEPGNLETEQLKKEYVSFMKGVVSAPLNLPGTAYRKALKSRKTILKFIEKKMEERSKRNQEGKKVLEENDLLNWVLKHSNLSNEQILDLILSLLFAGHETSCVAISLAIYFLPSCPRAIKQLRVVNETLRLGNVVRFLHRKAIKDVQYKGYDIPCGWKVLPVISAVHLDPSNFDQPQHFNPWRWQVIKFYL
;
A
#
# COMPACT_ATOMS: atom_id res chain seq x y z
N MET A 1 -7.74 5.51 7.41
CA MET A 1 -7.67 5.17 8.86
C MET A 1 -6.39 5.74 9.47
N LYS A 2 -6.43 6.44 10.61
CA LYS A 2 -5.25 7.14 11.19
C LYS A 2 -4.09 6.19 11.53
N PHE A 3 -4.40 4.96 11.93
CA PHE A 3 -3.44 3.95 12.37
C PHE A 3 -2.36 3.62 11.32
N THR A 4 -2.73 3.18 10.12
CA THR A 4 -1.74 2.72 9.11
C THR A 4 -0.89 3.86 8.59
N PHE A 5 -1.44 5.08 8.44
CA PHE A 5 -0.64 6.24 8.02
C PHE A 5 0.47 6.52 9.03
N ASN A 6 0.09 6.59 10.31
CA ASN A 6 1.01 6.88 11.40
C ASN A 6 2.08 5.79 11.54
N LEU A 7 1.72 4.52 11.40
CA LEU A 7 2.67 3.41 11.44
C LEU A 7 3.69 3.53 10.30
N MET A 8 3.24 3.75 9.06
CA MET A 8 4.13 3.90 7.91
C MET A 8 5.01 5.15 8.03
N ALA A 9 4.45 6.28 8.47
CA ALA A 9 5.18 7.52 8.68
C ALA A 9 6.30 7.36 9.72
N LYS A 10 6.05 6.59 10.79
CA LYS A 10 7.05 6.24 11.80
C LYS A 10 8.12 5.29 11.25
N GLN A 11 7.73 4.22 10.55
CA GLN A 11 8.70 3.24 10.01
C GLN A 11 9.58 3.81 8.89
N ILE A 12 9.04 4.73 8.08
CA ILE A 12 9.72 5.25 6.90
C ILE A 12 10.58 6.49 7.25
N MET A 13 10.09 7.38 8.12
CA MET A 13 10.71 8.69 8.39
C MET A 13 10.75 9.07 9.89
N SER A 14 10.50 8.13 10.80
CA SER A 14 10.46 8.39 12.26
C SER A 14 9.50 9.49 12.70
N LEU A 15 8.40 9.70 11.95
CA LEU A 15 7.41 10.71 12.29
C LEU A 15 6.46 10.21 13.39
N GLU A 16 6.41 10.95 14.49
CA GLU A 16 5.54 10.58 15.62
C GLU A 16 4.07 11.01 15.40
N PRO A 17 3.10 10.17 15.79
CA PRO A 17 1.68 10.51 15.76
C PRO A 17 1.35 11.76 16.58
N GLY A 18 0.50 12.63 16.05
CA GLY A 18 0.02 13.81 16.78
C GLY A 18 0.94 15.04 16.69
N ASN A 19 2.18 14.88 16.22
CA ASN A 19 3.03 16.02 15.87
C ASN A 19 2.42 16.83 14.71
N LEU A 20 2.61 18.15 14.75
CA LEU A 20 2.08 19.07 13.73
C LEU A 20 2.54 18.70 12.32
N GLU A 21 3.81 18.33 12.15
CA GLU A 21 4.35 17.93 10.86
C GLU A 21 3.71 16.65 10.29
N THR A 22 3.49 15.64 11.14
CA THR A 22 2.85 14.38 10.78
C THR A 22 1.40 14.61 10.36
N GLU A 23 0.69 15.44 11.11
CA GLU A 23 -0.71 15.78 10.83
C GLU A 23 -0.85 16.63 9.55
N GLN A 24 0.11 17.53 9.28
CA GLN A 24 0.15 18.31 8.04
C GLN A 24 0.48 17.43 6.82
N LEU A 25 1.48 16.55 6.94
CA LEU A 25 1.81 15.59 5.89
C LEU A 25 0.60 14.71 5.56
N LYS A 26 -0.13 14.24 6.57
CA LYS A 26 -1.35 13.45 6.39
C LYS A 26 -2.43 14.21 5.61
N LYS A 27 -2.64 15.50 5.89
CA LYS A 27 -3.62 16.33 5.16
C LYS A 27 -3.26 16.44 3.67
N GLU A 28 -2.00 16.72 3.37
CA GLU A 28 -1.52 16.77 1.98
C GLU A 28 -1.64 15.41 1.29
N TYR A 29 -1.31 14.34 2.01
CA TYR A 29 -1.44 12.98 1.52
C TYR A 29 -2.89 12.63 1.13
N VAL A 30 -3.88 13.00 1.94
CA VAL A 30 -5.31 12.80 1.59
C VAL A 30 -5.70 13.53 0.31
N SER A 31 -5.21 14.75 0.10
CA SER A 31 -5.43 15.52 -1.13
C SER A 31 -4.76 14.85 -2.34
N PHE A 32 -3.52 14.38 -2.17
CA PHE A 32 -2.80 13.61 -3.17
C PHE A 32 -3.56 12.36 -3.60
N MET A 33 -4.04 11.56 -2.64
CA MET A 33 -4.78 10.33 -2.89
C MET A 33 -6.05 10.52 -3.72
N LYS A 34 -6.80 11.59 -3.46
CA LYS A 34 -8.00 11.92 -4.25
C LYS A 34 -7.69 12.12 -5.73
N GLY A 35 -6.49 12.56 -6.07
CA GLY A 35 -6.10 12.71 -7.47
C GLY A 35 -5.69 11.41 -8.15
N VAL A 36 -5.09 10.46 -7.40
CA VAL A 36 -4.64 9.16 -7.95
C VAL A 36 -5.81 8.36 -8.50
N VAL A 37 -6.98 8.45 -7.85
CA VAL A 37 -8.21 7.75 -8.25
C VAL A 37 -9.13 8.60 -9.14
N SER A 38 -8.70 9.79 -9.55
CA SER A 38 -9.51 10.72 -10.37
C SER A 38 -9.09 10.70 -11.84
N ALA A 39 -9.92 11.28 -12.71
CA ALA A 39 -9.57 11.48 -14.11
C ALA A 39 -8.32 12.36 -14.23
N PRO A 40 -7.34 12.02 -15.10
CA PRO A 40 -6.05 12.70 -15.19
C PRO A 40 -6.13 14.03 -15.97
N LEU A 41 -6.94 14.98 -15.49
CA LEU A 41 -7.18 16.28 -16.11
C LEU A 41 -6.49 17.40 -15.32
N ASN A 42 -5.49 18.06 -15.91
CA ASN A 42 -4.73 19.14 -15.24
C ASN A 42 -5.38 20.52 -15.38
N LEU A 43 -6.66 20.63 -15.02
CA LEU A 43 -7.42 21.89 -15.07
C LEU A 43 -7.63 22.50 -13.68
N PRO A 44 -7.74 23.84 -13.55
CA PRO A 44 -8.12 24.49 -12.29
C PRO A 44 -9.36 23.85 -11.65
N GLY A 45 -9.34 23.67 -10.32
CA GLY A 45 -10.44 23.08 -9.56
C GLY A 45 -10.47 21.54 -9.49
N THR A 46 -9.83 20.84 -10.45
CA THR A 46 -9.83 19.36 -10.50
C THR A 46 -9.08 18.71 -9.34
N ALA A 47 -9.49 17.49 -8.98
CA ALA A 47 -8.80 16.67 -7.99
C ALA A 47 -7.36 16.33 -8.44
N TYR A 48 -7.16 16.02 -9.73
CA TYR A 48 -5.84 15.73 -10.28
C TYR A 48 -4.86 16.91 -10.16
N ARG A 49 -5.27 18.13 -10.51
CA ARG A 49 -4.42 19.32 -10.34
C ARG A 49 -4.09 19.61 -8.86
N LYS A 50 -5.05 19.41 -7.95
CA LYS A 50 -4.81 19.53 -6.50
C LYS A 50 -3.79 18.49 -6.03
N ALA A 51 -3.90 17.25 -6.50
CA ALA A 51 -2.96 16.20 -6.14
C ALA A 51 -1.53 16.45 -6.66
N LEU A 52 -1.35 17.01 -7.87
CA LEU A 52 -0.03 17.41 -8.35
C LEU A 52 0.62 18.47 -7.44
N LYS A 53 -0.17 19.42 -6.93
CA LYS A 53 0.31 20.41 -5.94
C LYS A 53 0.69 19.73 -4.62
N SER A 54 -0.19 18.87 -4.08
CA SER A 54 0.10 18.13 -2.84
C SER A 54 1.31 17.21 -2.98
N ARG A 55 1.51 16.55 -4.12
CA ARG A 55 2.72 15.77 -4.43
C ARG A 55 3.97 16.63 -4.29
N LYS A 56 3.98 17.84 -4.88
CA LYS A 56 5.13 18.77 -4.75
C LYS A 56 5.38 19.16 -3.29
N THR A 57 4.33 19.43 -2.51
CA THR A 57 4.46 19.74 -1.08
C THR A 57 5.04 18.56 -0.28
N ILE A 58 4.56 17.34 -0.55
CA ILE A 58 5.04 16.12 0.11
C ILE A 58 6.50 15.85 -0.25
N LEU A 59 6.88 15.95 -1.52
CA LEU A 59 8.28 15.72 -1.93
C LEU A 59 9.24 16.70 -1.26
N LYS A 60 8.87 17.99 -1.17
CA LYS A 60 9.66 18.99 -0.43
C LYS A 60 9.78 18.66 1.07
N PHE A 61 8.72 18.14 1.67
CA PHE A 61 8.76 17.71 3.06
C PHE A 61 9.75 16.56 3.27
N ILE A 62 9.69 15.54 2.40
CA ILE A 62 10.60 14.38 2.46
C ILE A 62 12.04 14.84 2.20
N GLU A 63 12.25 15.74 1.23
CA GLU A 63 13.56 16.32 0.91
C GLU A 63 14.17 17.01 2.13
N LYS A 64 13.39 17.82 2.83
CA LYS A 64 13.82 18.46 4.08
C LYS A 64 14.24 17.44 5.14
N LYS A 65 13.46 16.37 5.35
CA LYS A 65 13.81 15.30 6.30
C LYS A 65 15.08 14.57 5.90
N MET A 66 15.28 14.35 4.61
CA MET A 66 16.49 13.74 4.06
C MET A 66 17.71 14.62 4.32
N GLU A 67 17.64 15.93 4.06
CA GLU A 67 18.71 16.89 4.34
C GLU A 67 19.06 16.97 5.84
N GLU A 68 18.04 17.00 6.71
CA GLU A 68 18.20 16.95 8.17
C GLU A 68 18.95 15.67 8.60
N ARG A 69 18.75 14.56 7.90
CA ARG A 69 19.45 13.29 8.17
C ARG A 69 20.90 13.30 7.69
N SER A 70 21.13 13.78 6.47
CA SER A 70 22.47 13.87 5.89
C SER A 70 23.37 14.77 6.70
N LYS A 71 22.89 15.93 7.16
CA LYS A 71 23.64 16.84 8.05
C LYS A 71 23.99 16.17 9.38
N ARG A 72 23.01 15.49 10.02
CA ARG A 72 23.24 14.77 11.28
C ARG A 72 24.29 13.67 11.15
N ASN A 73 24.30 12.93 10.02
CA ASN A 73 25.27 11.87 9.77
C ASN A 73 26.70 12.42 9.57
N GLN A 74 26.84 13.63 9.01
CA GLN A 74 28.15 14.29 8.85
C GLN A 74 28.70 14.86 10.16
N GLU A 75 27.83 15.32 11.07
CA GLU A 75 28.23 15.96 12.32
C GLU A 75 28.69 14.98 13.43
N GLY A 76 28.66 13.67 13.19
CA GLY A 76 29.14 12.66 14.15
C GLY A 76 28.44 12.67 15.52
N LYS A 77 27.27 13.33 15.62
CA LYS A 77 26.54 13.45 16.88
C LYS A 77 26.02 12.07 17.34
N LYS A 78 26.35 11.68 18.57
CA LYS A 78 25.82 10.52 19.34
C LYS A 78 24.31 10.62 19.66
N VAL A 79 23.51 11.25 18.80
CA VAL A 79 22.05 11.21 18.93
C VAL A 79 21.60 9.80 18.52
N LEU A 80 20.59 9.27 19.21
CA LEU A 80 19.93 8.01 18.86
C LEU A 80 19.69 7.96 17.35
N GLU A 81 20.38 7.06 16.66
CA GLU A 81 20.14 6.84 15.23
C GLU A 81 18.70 6.39 15.05
N GLU A 82 17.89 7.18 14.34
CA GLU A 82 16.53 6.73 14.05
C GLU A 82 16.65 5.53 13.08
N ASN A 83 16.02 4.42 13.46
CA ASN A 83 16.10 3.15 12.74
C ASN A 83 14.93 3.07 11.75
N ASP A 84 14.92 3.99 10.78
CA ASP A 84 13.91 4.08 9.74
C ASP A 84 14.47 3.80 8.35
N LEU A 85 13.55 3.62 7.40
CA LEU A 85 13.92 3.35 6.01
C LEU A 85 14.71 4.51 5.39
N LEU A 86 14.34 5.76 5.65
CA LEU A 86 15.03 6.92 5.08
C LEU A 86 16.52 6.91 5.42
N ASN A 87 16.86 6.70 6.69
CA ASN A 87 18.25 6.60 7.13
C ASN A 87 18.94 5.35 6.59
N TRP A 88 18.24 4.22 6.52
CA TRP A 88 18.81 3.00 5.95
C TRP A 88 19.20 3.21 4.48
N VAL A 89 18.31 3.79 3.66
CA VAL A 89 18.54 4.05 2.24
C VAL A 89 19.67 5.06 2.03
N LEU A 90 19.76 6.10 2.86
CA LEU A 90 20.85 7.07 2.79
C LEU A 90 22.23 6.48 3.09
N LYS A 91 22.30 5.44 3.92
CA LYS A 91 23.58 4.81 4.31
C LYS A 91 23.97 3.60 3.46
N HIS A 92 22.99 2.85 2.96
CA HIS A 92 23.21 1.52 2.37
C HIS A 92 22.81 1.43 0.90
N SER A 93 22.49 2.55 0.25
CA SER A 93 22.14 2.57 -1.17
C SER A 93 22.85 3.69 -1.93
N ASN A 94 22.95 3.53 -3.24
CA ASN A 94 23.46 4.55 -4.16
C ASN A 94 22.32 5.21 -4.96
N LEU A 95 21.12 5.29 -4.37
CA LEU A 95 19.97 5.92 -5.02
C LEU A 95 20.17 7.43 -5.13
N SER A 96 19.73 8.02 -6.24
CA SER A 96 19.69 9.47 -6.37
C SER A 96 18.63 10.06 -5.43
N ASN A 97 18.76 11.34 -5.09
CA ASN A 97 17.78 12.04 -4.26
C ASN A 97 16.36 11.89 -4.82
N GLU A 98 16.17 12.02 -6.13
CA GLU A 98 14.87 11.84 -6.79
C GLU A 98 14.31 10.43 -6.58
N GLN A 99 15.15 9.39 -6.69
CA GLN A 99 14.76 8.00 -6.46
C GLN A 99 14.37 7.75 -5.00
N ILE A 100 15.08 8.36 -4.04
CA ILE A 100 14.75 8.25 -2.61
C ILE A 100 13.39 8.92 -2.35
N LEU A 101 13.18 10.13 -2.86
CA LEU A 101 11.92 10.85 -2.70
C LEU A 101 10.73 10.04 -3.23
N ASP A 102 10.85 9.46 -4.43
CA ASP A 102 9.82 8.62 -5.02
C ASP A 102 9.62 7.29 -4.27
N LEU A 103 10.70 6.67 -3.77
CA LEU A 103 10.63 5.46 -2.95
C LEU A 103 9.84 5.71 -1.65
N ILE A 104 10.18 6.78 -0.92
CA ILE A 104 9.53 7.13 0.34
C ILE A 104 8.05 7.43 0.13
N LEU A 105 7.71 8.24 -0.88
CA LEU A 105 6.33 8.56 -1.21
C LEU A 105 5.53 7.31 -1.65
N SER A 106 6.11 6.48 -2.50
CA SER A 106 5.44 5.27 -3.00
C SER A 106 5.23 4.22 -1.91
N LEU A 107 6.16 4.05 -0.97
CA LEU A 107 5.99 3.13 0.16
C LEU A 107 4.99 3.63 1.19
N LEU A 108 4.98 4.94 1.46
CA LEU A 108 3.94 5.56 2.30
C LEU A 108 2.55 5.28 1.70
N PHE A 109 2.43 5.40 0.37
CA PHE A 109 1.22 5.06 -0.36
C PHE A 109 0.85 3.57 -0.22
N ALA A 110 1.79 2.69 -0.58
CA ALA A 110 1.55 1.26 -0.64
C ALA A 110 1.14 0.67 0.71
N GLY A 111 1.86 1.04 1.78
CA GLY A 111 1.60 0.54 3.12
C GLY A 111 0.34 1.12 3.77
N HIS A 112 -0.01 2.38 3.44
CA HIS A 112 -1.17 3.02 4.01
C HIS A 112 -2.49 2.50 3.42
N GLU A 113 -2.64 2.56 2.11
CA GLU A 113 -3.92 2.30 1.42
C GLU A 113 -4.34 0.84 1.56
N THR A 114 -3.46 -0.09 1.21
CA THR A 114 -3.78 -1.52 1.19
C THR A 114 -4.11 -2.05 2.59
N SER A 115 -3.26 -1.77 3.57
CA SER A 115 -3.44 -2.19 4.96
C SER A 115 -4.65 -1.52 5.60
N CYS A 116 -4.94 -0.25 5.26
CA CYS A 116 -6.13 0.45 5.76
C CYS A 116 -7.39 -0.30 5.34
N VAL A 117 -7.51 -0.60 4.06
CA VAL A 117 -8.68 -1.28 3.49
C VAL A 117 -8.79 -2.70 4.06
N ALA A 118 -7.68 -3.45 4.15
CA ALA A 118 -7.67 -4.79 4.73
C ALA A 118 -8.16 -4.81 6.19
N ILE A 119 -7.68 -3.89 7.03
CA ILE A 119 -8.11 -3.79 8.43
C ILE A 119 -9.59 -3.38 8.51
N SER A 120 -10.04 -2.42 7.69
CA SER A 120 -11.45 -2.03 7.65
C SER A 120 -12.35 -3.20 7.24
N LEU A 121 -11.95 -4.01 6.27
CA LEU A 121 -12.66 -5.21 5.86
C LEU A 121 -12.68 -6.28 6.96
N ALA A 122 -11.58 -6.48 7.67
CA ALA A 122 -11.55 -7.39 8.81
C ALA A 122 -12.55 -6.95 9.89
N ILE A 123 -12.55 -5.67 10.26
CA ILE A 123 -13.51 -5.11 11.22
C ILE A 123 -14.96 -5.29 10.73
N TYR A 124 -15.20 -5.13 9.44
CA TYR A 124 -16.53 -5.32 8.84
C TYR A 124 -17.00 -6.78 8.87
N PHE A 125 -16.13 -7.75 8.58
CA PHE A 125 -16.50 -9.17 8.53
C PHE A 125 -16.52 -9.88 9.89
N LEU A 126 -15.71 -9.43 10.86
CA LEU A 126 -15.57 -10.05 12.17
C LEU A 126 -16.91 -10.25 12.93
N PRO A 127 -17.86 -9.29 12.94
CA PRO A 127 -19.16 -9.46 13.59
C PRO A 127 -19.96 -10.66 13.06
N SER A 128 -19.80 -11.02 11.79
CA SER A 128 -20.45 -12.19 11.19
C SER A 128 -19.87 -13.52 11.67
N CYS A 129 -18.71 -13.51 12.35
CA CYS A 129 -18.11 -14.71 12.93
C CYS A 129 -17.36 -14.41 14.25
N PRO A 130 -18.06 -14.13 15.37
CA PRO A 130 -17.42 -13.76 16.64
C PRO A 130 -16.46 -14.82 17.19
N ARG A 131 -16.67 -16.09 16.84
CA ARG A 131 -15.79 -17.22 17.20
C ARG A 131 -14.40 -17.15 16.54
N ALA A 132 -14.24 -16.35 15.49
CA ALA A 132 -12.99 -16.24 14.73
C ALA A 132 -12.02 -15.16 15.25
N ILE A 133 -12.44 -14.30 16.19
CA ILE A 133 -11.70 -13.11 16.67
C ILE A 133 -10.25 -13.42 17.12
N LYS A 134 -9.97 -14.64 17.57
CA LYS A 134 -8.64 -15.03 18.10
C LYS A 134 -7.73 -15.74 17.10
N GLN A 135 -8.10 -15.85 15.82
CA GLN A 135 -7.39 -16.74 14.88
C GLN A 135 -6.79 -16.00 13.68
N LEU A 136 -5.51 -16.31 13.35
CA LEU A 136 -4.78 -15.80 12.19
C LEU A 136 -5.52 -16.05 10.85
N ARG A 137 -6.42 -17.03 10.84
CA ARG A 137 -7.27 -17.45 9.72
C ARG A 137 -8.22 -16.35 9.22
N VAL A 138 -8.56 -15.37 10.08
CA VAL A 138 -9.37 -14.20 9.71
C VAL A 138 -8.69 -13.41 8.60
N VAL A 139 -7.37 -13.23 8.66
CA VAL A 139 -6.63 -12.42 7.69
C VAL A 139 -6.76 -12.99 6.28
N ASN A 140 -6.55 -14.30 6.11
CA ASN A 140 -6.64 -14.95 4.81
C ASN A 140 -8.05 -14.82 4.22
N GLU A 141 -9.08 -15.05 5.04
CA GLU A 141 -10.46 -14.95 4.57
C GLU A 141 -10.88 -13.51 4.27
N THR A 142 -10.40 -12.53 5.05
CA THR A 142 -10.61 -11.11 4.78
C THR A 142 -9.99 -10.71 3.45
N LEU A 143 -8.78 -11.16 3.14
CA LEU A 143 -8.12 -10.84 1.87
C LEU A 143 -8.79 -11.54 0.69
N ARG A 144 -9.18 -12.81 0.84
CA ARG A 144 -9.89 -13.59 -0.19
C ARG A 144 -11.23 -12.95 -0.55
N LEU A 145 -12.09 -12.69 0.44
CA LEU A 145 -13.43 -12.17 0.18
C LEU A 145 -13.40 -10.66 -0.13
N GLY A 146 -12.58 -9.91 0.60
CA GLY A 146 -12.52 -8.47 0.53
C GLY A 146 -11.78 -7.91 -0.70
N ASN A 147 -10.89 -8.68 -1.32
CA ASN A 147 -10.24 -8.36 -2.60
C ASN A 147 -9.69 -6.92 -2.68
N VAL A 148 -8.76 -6.57 -1.79
CA VAL A 148 -8.13 -5.25 -1.69
C VAL A 148 -7.56 -4.78 -3.05
N VAL A 149 -6.95 -5.71 -3.80
CA VAL A 149 -6.52 -5.50 -5.19
C VAL A 149 -7.32 -6.44 -6.08
N ARG A 150 -8.07 -5.88 -7.04
CA ARG A 150 -8.98 -6.66 -7.91
C ARG A 150 -8.30 -7.23 -9.14
N PHE A 151 -7.48 -6.41 -9.78
CA PHE A 151 -6.76 -6.78 -11.00
C PHE A 151 -5.43 -6.03 -11.07
N LEU A 152 -4.54 -6.49 -11.94
CA LEU A 152 -3.27 -5.84 -12.22
C LEU A 152 -3.24 -5.37 -13.67
N HIS A 153 -2.52 -4.28 -13.94
CA HIS A 153 -2.26 -3.86 -15.32
C HIS A 153 -1.01 -4.56 -15.85
N ARG A 154 -1.10 -5.15 -17.05
CA ARG A 154 0.01 -5.74 -17.81
C ARG A 154 -0.09 -5.34 -19.28
N LYS A 155 1.02 -5.47 -20.00
CA LYS A 155 1.10 -5.31 -21.45
C LYS A 155 1.86 -6.51 -22.03
N ALA A 156 1.34 -7.13 -23.09
CA ALA A 156 2.04 -8.18 -23.79
C ALA A 156 3.28 -7.59 -24.48
N ILE A 157 4.45 -8.18 -24.23
CA ILE A 157 5.74 -7.73 -24.81
C ILE A 157 6.12 -8.50 -26.09
N LYS A 158 5.36 -9.55 -26.41
CA LYS A 158 5.44 -10.38 -27.61
C LYS A 158 4.08 -11.06 -27.81
N ASP A 159 3.85 -11.64 -28.98
CA ASP A 159 2.68 -12.49 -29.21
C ASP A 159 2.73 -13.70 -28.27
N VAL A 160 1.60 -13.99 -27.64
CA VAL A 160 1.46 -15.10 -26.68
C VAL A 160 0.23 -15.91 -27.06
N GLN A 161 0.40 -17.22 -27.21
CA GLN A 161 -0.72 -18.15 -27.32
C GLN A 161 -0.94 -18.85 -25.98
N TYR A 162 -2.15 -18.80 -25.43
CA TYR A 162 -2.50 -19.41 -24.16
C TYR A 162 -3.86 -20.08 -24.22
N LYS A 163 -3.91 -21.41 -24.00
CA LYS A 163 -5.14 -22.22 -24.04
C LYS A 163 -5.98 -22.00 -25.33
N GLY A 164 -5.32 -21.85 -26.47
CA GLY A 164 -5.97 -21.62 -27.77
C GLY A 164 -6.37 -20.17 -28.05
N TYR A 165 -6.08 -19.22 -27.15
CA TYR A 165 -6.28 -17.80 -27.38
C TYR A 165 -4.96 -17.11 -27.74
N ASP A 166 -5.03 -16.23 -28.73
CA ASP A 166 -3.91 -15.35 -29.09
C ASP A 166 -4.01 -14.03 -28.35
N ILE A 167 -2.90 -13.62 -27.74
CA ILE A 167 -2.69 -12.34 -27.07
C ILE A 167 -1.58 -11.62 -27.82
N PRO A 168 -1.92 -10.73 -28.77
CA PRO A 168 -0.94 -10.05 -29.59
C PRO A 168 -0.03 -9.13 -28.79
N CYS A 169 1.19 -8.96 -29.27
CA CYS A 169 2.16 -8.00 -28.76
C CYS A 169 1.54 -6.60 -28.68
N GLY A 170 1.82 -5.89 -27.59
CA GLY A 170 1.34 -4.54 -27.36
C GLY A 170 -0.02 -4.44 -26.68
N TRP A 171 -0.81 -5.52 -26.65
CA TRP A 171 -2.13 -5.52 -26.01
C TRP A 171 -2.04 -5.34 -24.49
N LYS A 172 -3.01 -4.63 -23.92
CA LYS A 172 -3.18 -4.58 -22.46
C LYS A 172 -3.83 -5.88 -22.00
N VAL A 173 -3.26 -6.46 -20.96
CA VAL A 173 -3.79 -7.66 -20.29
C VAL A 173 -4.12 -7.27 -18.85
N LEU A 174 -5.31 -7.64 -18.40
CA LEU A 174 -5.78 -7.37 -17.04
C LEU A 174 -6.01 -8.70 -16.32
N PRO A 175 -5.00 -9.29 -15.65
CA PRO A 175 -5.24 -10.44 -14.79
C PRO A 175 -6.14 -10.04 -13.63
N VAL A 176 -7.39 -10.52 -13.65
CA VAL A 176 -8.38 -10.30 -12.60
C VAL A 176 -8.12 -11.28 -11.46
N ILE A 177 -7.12 -10.97 -10.64
CA ILE A 177 -6.68 -11.85 -9.54
C ILE A 177 -7.78 -12.12 -8.51
N SER A 178 -8.78 -11.25 -8.39
CA SER A 178 -9.93 -11.49 -7.52
C SER A 178 -10.90 -12.56 -8.05
N ALA A 179 -10.84 -12.91 -9.33
CA ALA A 179 -11.80 -13.84 -9.94
C ALA A 179 -11.69 -15.23 -9.30
N VAL A 180 -10.47 -15.76 -9.15
CA VAL A 180 -10.24 -17.09 -8.56
C VAL A 180 -10.71 -17.16 -7.10
N HIS A 181 -10.62 -16.06 -6.36
CA HIS A 181 -11.05 -16.00 -4.96
C HIS A 181 -12.56 -16.22 -4.80
N LEU A 182 -13.36 -15.93 -5.82
CA LEU A 182 -14.82 -16.03 -5.79
C LEU A 182 -15.38 -17.17 -6.65
N ASP A 183 -14.51 -18.01 -7.20
CA ASP A 183 -14.89 -19.14 -8.04
C ASP A 183 -15.40 -20.32 -7.18
N PRO A 184 -16.67 -20.77 -7.36
CA PRO A 184 -17.24 -21.88 -6.60
C PRO A 184 -16.53 -23.22 -6.86
N SER A 185 -15.79 -23.34 -7.97
CA SER A 185 -14.98 -24.53 -8.27
C SER A 185 -13.75 -24.65 -7.36
N ASN A 186 -13.28 -23.53 -6.79
CA ASN A 186 -12.13 -23.47 -5.90
C ASN A 186 -12.51 -23.30 -4.43
N PHE A 187 -13.65 -22.66 -4.15
CA PHE A 187 -14.09 -22.35 -2.80
C PHE A 187 -15.58 -22.67 -2.62
N ASP A 188 -15.89 -23.57 -1.68
CA ASP A 188 -17.28 -23.78 -1.28
C ASP A 188 -17.86 -22.50 -0.66
N GLN A 189 -19.10 -22.18 -1.06
CA GLN A 189 -19.82 -20.96 -0.71
C GLN A 189 -18.91 -19.71 -0.78
N PRO A 190 -18.38 -19.35 -1.96
CA PRO A 190 -17.28 -18.39 -2.09
C PRO A 190 -17.64 -16.98 -1.61
N GLN A 191 -18.92 -16.63 -1.59
CA GLN A 191 -19.44 -15.33 -1.13
C GLN A 191 -19.59 -15.25 0.40
N HIS A 192 -19.43 -16.36 1.12
CA HIS A 192 -19.57 -16.38 2.58
C HIS A 192 -18.20 -16.20 3.24
N PHE A 193 -18.17 -15.33 4.25
CA PHE A 193 -17.00 -15.17 5.11
C PHE A 193 -16.88 -16.37 6.04
N ASN A 194 -15.98 -17.30 5.71
CA ASN A 194 -15.75 -18.51 6.48
C ASN A 194 -14.25 -18.69 6.77
N PRO A 195 -13.73 -18.17 7.91
CA PRO A 195 -12.33 -18.36 8.30
C PRO A 195 -11.92 -19.82 8.51
N TRP A 196 -12.88 -20.74 8.71
CA TRP A 196 -12.59 -22.16 8.92
C TRP A 196 -12.21 -22.91 7.66
N ARG A 197 -12.43 -22.34 6.46
CA ARG A 197 -11.92 -22.95 5.22
C ARG A 197 -10.39 -23.06 5.20
N TRP A 198 -9.70 -22.28 6.03
CA TRP A 198 -8.25 -22.26 6.16
C TRP A 198 -7.73 -23.17 7.28
N GLN A 199 -8.58 -24.07 7.81
CA GLN A 199 -8.12 -25.09 8.76
C GLN A 199 -7.32 -26.16 8.03
N VAL A 200 -6.03 -26.26 8.34
CA VAL A 200 -5.24 -27.44 7.98
C VAL A 200 -5.76 -28.59 8.85
N ILE A 201 -6.44 -29.56 8.23
CA ILE A 201 -6.72 -30.84 8.88
C ILE A 201 -5.36 -31.54 9.03
N LYS A 202 -4.77 -31.47 10.22
CA LYS A 202 -3.69 -32.39 10.58
C LYS A 202 -4.31 -33.75 10.80
N PHE A 203 -4.24 -34.62 9.80
CA PHE A 203 -4.38 -36.05 10.06
C PHE A 203 -3.17 -36.46 10.91
N TYR A 204 -3.40 -36.68 12.19
CA TYR A 204 -2.48 -37.48 12.99
C TYR A 204 -2.67 -38.93 12.50
N LEU A 205 -1.71 -39.39 11.70
CA LEU A 205 -1.43 -40.83 11.56
C LEU A 205 -0.62 -41.27 12.76
#